data_AF-A0A9P6DAE2-F1
#
_entry.id   AF-A0A9P6DAE2-F1
#
_cell.length_a   1.000
_cell.length_b   1.000
_cell.length_c   1.000
_cell.angle_alpha   90.00
_cell.angle_beta   90.00
_cell.angle_gamma   90.00
#
_symmetry.space_group_name_H-M   'P 1'
#
loop_
_entity.id
_entity.type
_entity.pdbx_description
1 polymer ?
#
loop_
_entity_poly.entity_id
_entity_poly.type
_entity_poly.pdbx_seq_one_letter_code
_entity_poly.pdbx_strand_id
1 'polypeptide(L)'
;MILKCASMHLIMTSTSLQTFTRDLAAMGHLINVAWFSTDVAYKQEQDDLNTIRRLSGKKFVKQDVLQAVRVQISTHIKNRSQGKIICCSPRMIGKDGKPLVSLPAKRHIILEIEPTMQEREIFKINANTEKDDLSGSDGKLLVMNKGFYIPH
;
A
#
# COMPACT_ATOMS: atom_id res chain seq x y z
N MET A 1 -26.68 -4.90 -10.59
CA MET A 1 -27.33 -3.59 -10.86
C MET A 1 -27.93 -2.96 -9.59
N ILE A 2 -27.28 -3.13 -8.42
CA ILE A 2 -27.79 -2.58 -7.14
C ILE A 2 -27.18 -1.20 -6.88
N LEU A 3 -25.89 -1.02 -7.17
CA LEU A 3 -25.19 0.26 -6.98
C LEU A 3 -25.69 1.39 -7.89
N LYS A 4 -26.19 1.08 -9.10
CA LYS A 4 -26.73 2.10 -10.03
C LYS A 4 -28.06 2.70 -9.58
N CYS A 5 -28.83 1.99 -8.74
CA CYS A 5 -30.15 2.42 -8.30
C CYS A 5 -30.15 3.06 -6.91
N ALA A 6 -28.98 3.15 -6.25
CA ALA A 6 -28.85 3.73 -4.93
C ALA A 6 -28.67 5.25 -5.03
N SER A 7 -29.49 6.00 -4.30
CA SER A 7 -29.39 7.47 -4.21
C SER A 7 -28.18 7.95 -3.40
N MET A 8 -27.55 7.04 -2.63
CA MET A 8 -26.38 7.33 -1.80
C MET A 8 -25.45 6.13 -1.72
N HIS A 9 -24.14 6.37 -1.76
CA HIS A 9 -23.10 5.38 -1.50
C HIS A 9 -22.29 5.79 -0.27
N LEU A 10 -22.21 4.90 0.73
CA LEU A 10 -21.37 5.07 1.90
C LEU A 10 -20.43 3.88 2.01
N ILE A 11 -19.13 4.14 2.08
CA ILE A 11 -18.11 3.10 2.25
C ILE A 11 -17.45 3.30 3.61
N MET A 12 -17.32 2.21 4.37
CA MET A 12 -16.62 2.20 5.66
C MET A 12 -15.45 1.23 5.57
N THR A 13 -14.25 1.74 5.84
CA THR A 13 -13.03 0.93 5.92
C THR A 13 -12.10 1.47 7.00
N SER A 14 -11.41 0.59 7.72
CA SER A 14 -10.44 0.95 8.76
C SER A 14 -9.06 1.28 8.18
N THR A 15 -8.71 0.67 7.05
CA THR A 15 -7.50 0.97 6.30
C THR A 15 -7.89 1.47 4.92
N SER A 16 -7.25 2.55 4.48
CA SER A 16 -7.29 2.88 3.05
C SER A 16 -6.71 1.69 2.29
N LEU A 17 -7.40 1.22 1.26
CA LEU A 17 -7.05 0.06 0.42
C LEU A 17 -5.67 0.14 -0.27
N GLN A 18 -4.87 1.18 0.00
CA GLN A 18 -3.81 1.61 -0.87
C GLN A 18 -2.50 0.83 -0.70
N THR A 19 -2.15 0.13 -1.77
CA THR A 19 -0.76 0.11 -2.24
C THR A 19 -0.57 0.89 -3.55
N PHE A 20 -1.66 1.18 -4.28
CA PHE A 20 -1.60 1.84 -5.59
C PHE A 20 -2.60 3.00 -5.74
N THR A 21 -2.33 3.88 -6.73
CA THR A 21 -3.15 5.05 -7.05
C THR A 21 -4.49 4.67 -7.70
N ARG A 22 -4.54 3.54 -8.40
CA ARG A 22 -5.75 2.96 -8.98
C ARG A 22 -6.82 2.66 -7.92
N ASP A 23 -6.39 2.20 -6.75
CA ASP A 23 -7.32 1.85 -5.66
C ASP A 23 -8.09 3.08 -5.19
N LEU A 24 -7.45 4.27 -5.20
CA LEU A 24 -8.11 5.53 -4.92
C LEU A 24 -9.10 5.95 -6.01
N ALA A 25 -8.76 5.74 -7.28
CA ALA A 25 -9.64 6.06 -8.39
C ALA A 25 -10.91 5.19 -8.37
N ALA A 26 -10.74 3.90 -8.13
CA ALA A 26 -11.86 2.96 -7.96
C ALA A 26 -12.74 3.34 -6.77
N MET A 27 -12.15 3.72 -5.63
CA MET A 27 -12.91 4.24 -4.48
C MET A 27 -13.67 5.52 -4.84
N GLY A 28 -13.04 6.43 -5.59
CA GLY A 28 -13.67 7.64 -6.11
C GLY A 28 -14.89 7.35 -6.99
N HIS A 29 -14.82 6.33 -7.86
CA HIS A 29 -15.98 5.86 -8.63
C HIS A 29 -17.07 5.30 -7.73
N LEU A 30 -16.71 4.53 -6.70
CA LEU A 30 -17.66 3.84 -5.84
C LEU A 30 -18.43 4.80 -4.91
N ILE A 31 -17.81 5.90 -4.47
CA ILE A 31 -18.49 7.00 -3.75
C ILE A 31 -19.05 8.09 -4.67
N ASN A 32 -19.06 7.84 -5.98
CA ASN A 32 -19.62 8.73 -7.00
C ASN A 32 -19.02 10.16 -6.98
N VAL A 33 -17.70 10.29 -6.84
CA VAL A 33 -17.00 11.57 -7.01
C VAL A 33 -16.84 11.83 -8.51
N ALA A 34 -17.58 12.82 -9.00
CA ALA A 34 -17.72 13.14 -10.44
C ALA A 34 -16.38 13.25 -11.20
N TRP A 35 -15.34 13.81 -10.57
CA TRP A 35 -14.03 13.98 -11.22
C TRP A 35 -13.43 12.66 -11.69
N PHE A 36 -13.54 11.59 -10.90
CA PHE A 36 -12.93 10.31 -11.27
C PHE A 36 -13.59 9.65 -12.49
N SER A 37 -14.84 10.01 -12.81
CA SER A 37 -15.55 9.53 -14.00
C SER A 37 -15.26 10.32 -15.27
N THR A 38 -14.28 11.24 -15.24
CA THR A 38 -13.90 12.06 -16.40
C THR A 38 -12.72 11.45 -17.16
N ASP A 39 -12.64 11.72 -18.47
CA ASP A 39 -11.50 11.33 -19.31
C ASP A 39 -10.18 11.93 -18.83
N VAL A 40 -10.23 13.13 -18.23
CA VAL A 40 -9.06 13.80 -17.67
C VAL A 40 -8.49 12.99 -16.50
N ALA A 41 -9.34 12.49 -15.61
CA ALA A 41 -8.91 11.65 -14.50
C ALA A 41 -8.31 10.33 -14.98
N TYR A 42 -8.91 9.71 -15.99
CA TYR A 42 -8.38 8.48 -16.58
C TYR A 42 -6.98 8.67 -17.20
N LYS A 43 -6.79 9.75 -17.98
CA LYS A 43 -5.47 10.08 -18.56
C LYS A 43 -4.43 10.35 -17.48
N GLN A 44 -4.80 11.14 -16.46
CA GLN A 44 -3.91 11.42 -15.33
C GLN A 44 -3.49 10.13 -14.60
N GLU A 45 -4.42 9.20 -14.35
CA GLU A 45 -4.10 7.92 -13.71
C GLU A 45 -3.10 7.11 -14.54
N GLN A 46 -3.28 7.05 -15.87
CA GLN A 46 -2.34 6.36 -16.75
C GLN A 46 -0.94 6.99 -16.72
N ASP A 47 -0.86 8.32 -16.79
CA ASP A 47 0.40 9.06 -16.76
C ASP A 47 1.13 8.89 -15.43
N ASP A 48 0.39 8.92 -14.32
CA ASP A 48 0.91 8.69 -12.96
C ASP A 48 1.48 7.26 -12.83
N LEU A 49 0.74 6.25 -13.31
CA LEU A 49 1.19 4.86 -13.31
C LEU A 49 2.43 4.65 -14.18
N ASN A 50 2.47 5.25 -15.37
CA ASN A 50 3.63 5.17 -16.27
C ASN A 50 4.85 5.85 -15.65
N THR A 51 4.65 6.99 -14.98
CA THR A 51 5.72 7.71 -14.28
C THR A 51 6.29 6.87 -13.14
N ILE A 52 5.43 6.28 -12.30
CA ILE A 52 5.86 5.40 -11.21
C ILE A 52 6.63 4.20 -11.75
N ARG A 53 6.12 3.52 -12.79
CA ARG A 53 6.77 2.35 -13.41
C ARG A 53 8.14 2.69 -13.99
N ARG A 54 8.25 3.81 -14.71
CA ARG A 54 9.51 4.27 -15.29
C ARG A 54 10.56 4.58 -14.24
N LEU A 55 10.14 5.15 -13.11
CA LEU A 55 11.05 5.48 -12.00
C LEU A 55 11.43 4.23 -11.19
N SER A 56 10.49 3.31 -10.96
CA SER A 56 10.76 2.07 -10.23
C SER A 56 11.63 1.08 -11.00
N GLY A 57 11.59 1.11 -12.34
CA GLY A 57 12.41 0.23 -13.19
C GLY A 57 13.86 0.69 -13.36
N LYS A 58 14.21 1.90 -12.90
CA LYS A 58 15.58 2.44 -13.03
C LYS A 58 16.40 2.08 -11.79
N LYS A 59 17.44 1.27 -11.97
CA LYS A 59 18.36 0.83 -10.89
C LYS A 59 19.05 1.97 -10.11
N PHE A 60 19.11 3.19 -10.68
CA PHE A 60 19.84 4.33 -10.09
C PHE A 60 18.95 5.51 -9.66
N VAL A 61 17.62 5.35 -9.63
CA VAL A 61 16.75 6.41 -9.11
C VAL A 61 16.84 6.41 -7.59
N LYS A 62 17.26 7.54 -7.02
CA LYS A 62 17.22 7.75 -5.56
C LYS A 62 15.79 7.52 -5.07
N GLN A 63 15.65 6.70 -4.03
CA GLN A 63 14.35 6.32 -3.45
C GLN A 63 13.52 7.55 -3.06
N ASP A 64 14.18 8.64 -2.67
CA ASP A 64 13.57 9.93 -2.35
C ASP A 64 12.78 10.55 -3.51
N VAL A 65 13.25 10.37 -4.76
CA VAL A 65 12.58 10.91 -5.96
C VAL A 65 11.28 10.16 -6.22
N LEU A 66 11.31 8.83 -6.09
CA LEU A 66 10.11 8.00 -6.23
C LEU A 66 9.08 8.35 -5.14
N GLN A 67 9.55 8.57 -3.91
CA GLN A 67 8.68 8.93 -2.80
C GLN A 67 8.06 10.32 -3.00
N ALA A 68 8.84 11.31 -3.45
CA ALA A 68 8.34 12.64 -3.76
C ALA A 68 7.23 12.62 -4.82
N VAL A 69 7.41 11.85 -5.90
CA VAL A 69 6.39 11.69 -6.94
C VAL A 69 5.12 11.04 -6.39
N ARG A 70 5.26 9.99 -5.57
CA ARG A 70 4.10 9.36 -4.90
C ARG A 70 3.35 10.34 -4.01
N VAL A 71 4.05 11.18 -3.27
CA VAL A 71 3.44 12.21 -2.41
C VAL A 71 2.72 13.26 -3.25
N GLN A 72 3.30 13.71 -4.35
CA GLN A 72 2.65 14.67 -5.27
C GLN A 72 1.35 14.10 -5.83
N ILE A 73 1.38 12.89 -6.39
CA ILE A 73 0.19 12.21 -6.92
C ILE A 73 -0.87 12.05 -5.83
N SER A 74 -0.47 11.57 -4.65
CA SER A 74 -1.38 11.40 -3.51
C SER A 74 -2.03 12.73 -3.09
N THR A 75 -1.28 13.83 -3.14
CA THR A 75 -1.78 15.17 -2.81
C THR A 75 -2.81 15.65 -3.82
N HIS A 76 -2.58 15.41 -5.11
CA HIS A 76 -3.56 15.75 -6.15
C HIS A 76 -4.88 14.99 -5.94
N ILE A 77 -4.80 13.69 -5.67
CA ILE A 77 -5.99 12.88 -5.43
C ILE A 77 -6.70 13.31 -4.13
N LYS A 78 -5.95 13.60 -3.06
CA LYS A 78 -6.49 14.12 -1.80
C LYS A 78 -7.31 15.39 -2.01
N ASN A 79 -6.84 16.31 -2.86
CA ASN A 79 -7.56 17.55 -3.14
C ASN A 79 -8.89 17.29 -3.89
N ARG A 80 -8.94 16.24 -4.72
CA ARG A 80 -10.18 15.83 -5.41
C ARG A 80 -11.17 15.10 -4.51
N SER A 81 -10.70 14.51 -3.41
CA SER A 81 -11.53 13.80 -2.42
C SER A 81 -11.83 14.62 -1.16
N GLN A 82 -11.44 15.90 -1.13
CA GLN A 82 -11.65 16.78 0.02
C GLN A 82 -13.15 16.89 0.38
N GLY A 83 -13.46 16.70 1.66
CA GLY A 83 -14.84 16.73 2.16
C GLY A 83 -15.67 15.48 1.83
N LYS A 84 -15.08 14.46 1.18
CA LYS A 84 -15.73 13.18 0.86
C LYS A 84 -15.23 12.01 1.70
N ILE A 85 -14.06 12.16 2.32
CA ILE A 85 -13.45 11.16 3.19
C ILE A 85 -13.36 11.73 4.61
N ILE A 86 -13.84 10.95 5.57
CA ILE A 86 -13.64 11.21 7.00
C ILE A 86 -12.69 10.14 7.53
N CYS A 87 -11.56 10.58 8.07
CA CYS A 87 -10.59 9.71 8.71
C CYS A 87 -10.25 10.30 10.08
N CYS A 88 -10.59 9.58 11.14
CA CYS A 88 -10.27 9.97 12.50
C CYS A 88 -9.13 9.10 13.01
N SER A 89 -8.10 9.73 13.57
CA SER A 89 -7.05 9.02 14.29
C SER A 89 -7.36 9.02 15.78
N PRO A 90 -7.05 7.95 16.53
CA PRO A 90 -7.16 7.93 18.00
C PRO A 90 -6.44 9.09 18.69
N ARG A 91 -5.39 9.63 18.04
CA ARG A 91 -4.60 10.77 18.54
C ARG A 91 -5.22 12.14 18.26
N MET A 92 -6.29 12.21 17.49
CA MET A 92 -6.98 13.48 17.27
C MET A 92 -7.53 13.99 18.59
N ILE A 93 -7.42 15.31 18.79
CA ILE A 93 -7.87 15.98 20.00
C ILE A 93 -9.34 16.34 19.81
N GLY A 94 -10.17 15.91 20.77
CA GLY A 94 -11.58 16.26 20.85
C GLY A 94 -11.80 17.71 21.29
N LYS A 95 -13.06 18.13 21.32
CA LYS A 95 -13.43 19.49 21.76
C LYS A 95 -13.12 19.76 23.24
N ASP A 96 -12.97 18.70 24.04
CA ASP A 96 -12.65 18.70 25.46
C ASP A 96 -11.13 18.74 25.74
N GLY A 97 -10.30 18.83 24.70
CA GLY A 97 -8.85 18.82 24.83
C GLY A 97 -8.25 17.43 25.12
N LYS A 98 -9.06 16.36 25.13
CA LYS A 98 -8.61 14.99 25.34
C LYS A 98 -8.52 14.24 24.00
N PRO A 99 -7.69 13.18 23.90
CA PRO A 99 -7.70 12.31 22.72
C PRO A 99 -9.09 11.72 22.50
N LEU A 100 -9.51 11.56 21.23
CA LEU A 100 -10.80 10.93 20.87
C LEU A 100 -10.95 9.53 21.49
N VAL A 101 -9.85 8.78 21.60
CA VAL A 101 -9.81 7.46 22.23
C VAL A 101 -8.53 7.32 23.05
N SER A 102 -8.67 6.96 24.33
CA SER A 102 -7.54 6.63 25.20
C SER A 102 -7.12 5.17 24.98
N LEU A 103 -6.10 4.95 24.15
CA LEU A 103 -5.53 3.63 23.91
C LEU A 103 -4.40 3.32 24.91
N PRO A 104 -4.27 2.06 25.37
CA PRO A 104 -3.13 1.65 26.17
C PRO A 104 -1.82 1.74 25.36
N ALA A 105 -0.68 1.72 26.06
CA ALA A 105 0.62 1.72 25.41
C ALA A 105 0.74 0.53 24.44
N LYS A 106 1.20 0.82 23.21
CA LYS A 106 1.41 -0.19 22.17
C LYS A 106 2.42 -1.23 22.67
N ARG A 107 2.06 -2.51 22.62
CA ARG A 107 2.96 -3.62 22.92
C ARG A 107 3.34 -4.33 21.62
N HIS A 108 4.63 -4.54 21.43
CA HIS A 108 5.16 -5.37 20.34
C HIS A 108 5.56 -6.71 20.96
N ILE A 109 4.88 -7.78 20.55
CA ILE A 109 5.20 -9.14 20.98
C ILE A 109 5.74 -9.84 19.73
N ILE A 110 7.03 -10.18 19.77
CA ILE A 110 7.68 -10.96 18.72
C ILE A 110 7.71 -12.40 19.23
N LEU A 111 7.14 -13.31 18.45
CA LEU A 111 7.18 -14.74 18.73
C LEU A 111 8.00 -15.40 17.63
N GLU A 112 9.05 -16.08 18.05
CA GLU A 112 9.81 -16.95 17.16
C GLU A 112 9.11 -18.31 17.11
N ILE A 113 8.79 -18.75 15.89
CA ILE A 113 8.16 -20.03 15.64
C ILE A 113 9.19 -20.88 14.93
N GLU A 114 9.55 -22.02 15.51
CA GLU A 114 10.40 -22.98 14.84
C GLU A 114 9.60 -23.74 13.78
N PRO A 115 10.11 -23.83 12.53
CA PRO A 115 9.44 -24.60 11.50
C PRO A 115 9.49 -26.09 11.84
N THR A 116 8.42 -26.78 11.50
CA THR A 116 8.32 -28.24 11.60
C THR A 116 9.33 -28.93 10.69
N MET A 117 9.61 -30.22 10.93
CA MET A 117 10.57 -30.99 10.12
C MET A 117 10.22 -30.98 8.64
N GLN A 118 8.93 -31.12 8.30
CA GLN A 118 8.45 -31.08 6.93
C GLN A 118 8.67 -29.71 6.26
N GLU A 119 8.40 -28.61 6.97
CA GLU A 119 8.65 -27.25 6.45
C GLU A 119 10.14 -26.98 6.25
N ARG A 120 11.00 -27.49 7.14
CA ARG A 120 12.47 -27.41 6.98
C ARG A 120 12.95 -28.11 5.72
N GLU A 121 12.36 -29.25 5.35
CA GLU A 121 12.69 -29.95 4.10
C GLU A 121 12.24 -29.16 2.87
N ILE A 122 11.03 -28.60 2.90
CA ILE A 122 10.52 -27.72 1.82
C ILE A 122 11.43 -26.51 1.64
N PHE A 123 11.86 -25.88 2.74
CA PHE A 123 12.80 -24.74 2.67
C PHE A 123 14.15 -25.14 2.07
N LYS A 124 14.68 -26.32 2.40
CA LYS A 124 15.93 -26.82 1.81
C LYS A 124 15.80 -27.09 0.32
N ILE A 125 14.69 -27.68 -0.12
CA ILE A 125 14.43 -27.94 -1.54
C ILE A 125 14.39 -26.62 -2.32
N ASN A 126 13.56 -25.68 -1.89
CA ASN A 126 13.40 -24.39 -2.57
C ASN A 126 14.71 -23.57 -2.57
N ALA A 127 15.45 -23.56 -1.47
CA ALA A 127 16.73 -22.86 -1.38
C ALA A 127 17.82 -23.45 -2.30
N ASN A 128 17.71 -24.73 -2.67
CA ASN A 128 18.62 -25.37 -3.62
C ASN A 128 18.18 -25.13 -5.07
N THR A 129 16.88 -25.11 -5.36
CA THR A 129 16.37 -24.78 -6.71
C THR A 129 16.75 -23.37 -7.14
N GLU A 130 16.70 -22.37 -6.24
CA GLU A 130 17.11 -21.00 -6.55
C GLU A 130 18.63 -20.84 -6.76
N LYS A 131 19.46 -21.71 -6.18
CA LYS A 131 20.92 -21.66 -6.37
C LYS A 131 21.35 -22.04 -7.78
N ASP A 132 20.66 -22.97 -8.42
CA ASP A 132 20.98 -23.41 -9.78
C ASP A 132 20.61 -22.33 -10.82
N ASP A 133 19.51 -21.61 -10.60
CA ASP A 133 19.05 -20.49 -11.44
C ASP A 133 19.89 -19.20 -11.31
N LEU A 134 20.62 -19.04 -10.19
CA LEU A 134 21.43 -17.83 -9.90
C LEU A 134 22.87 -17.89 -10.44
N SER A 135 23.26 -18.97 -11.12
CA SER A 135 24.63 -19.16 -11.65
C SER A 135 25.06 -18.17 -12.75
N GLY A 136 24.16 -17.29 -13.22
CA GLY A 136 24.42 -16.31 -14.30
C GLY A 136 24.52 -14.84 -13.88
N SER A 137 24.30 -14.46 -12.62
CA SER A 137 24.43 -13.05 -12.22
C SER A 137 24.76 -12.92 -10.74
N ASP A 138 25.74 -12.08 -10.39
CA ASP A 138 26.12 -11.70 -9.03
C ASP A 138 24.92 -11.34 -8.15
N GLY A 139 24.33 -12.38 -7.57
CA GLY A 139 23.09 -12.38 -6.81
C GLY A 139 23.36 -12.89 -5.42
N LYS A 140 24.18 -12.18 -4.65
CA LYS A 140 24.09 -12.20 -3.18
C LYS A 140 22.76 -11.53 -2.79
N LEU A 141 21.64 -12.18 -3.06
CA LEU A 141 20.35 -11.76 -2.53
C LEU A 141 19.56 -12.98 -2.05
N LEU A 142 19.33 -12.96 -0.73
CA LEU A 142 17.97 -13.00 -0.20
C LEU A 142 17.19 -14.28 -0.52
N VAL A 143 17.45 -15.32 0.29
CA VAL A 143 16.33 -16.04 0.91
C VAL A 143 15.70 -15.10 1.95
N MET A 144 15.15 -13.97 1.50
CA MET A 144 14.23 -13.15 2.26
C MET A 144 12.86 -13.38 1.66
N ASN A 145 12.20 -14.40 2.20
CA ASN A 145 10.75 -14.38 2.29
C ASN A 145 10.37 -12.99 2.84
N LYS A 146 9.52 -12.25 2.12
CA LYS A 146 9.04 -10.89 2.46
C LYS A 146 8.19 -10.84 3.75
N GLY A 147 8.59 -11.52 4.82
CA GLY A 147 7.81 -11.63 6.05
C GLY A 147 8.57 -11.99 7.33
N PHE A 148 9.84 -12.37 7.31
CA PHE A 148 10.55 -12.69 8.57
C PHE A 148 11.97 -12.13 8.55
N TYR A 149 12.20 -11.13 9.40
CA TYR A 149 13.53 -10.60 9.69
C TYR A 149 14.28 -11.60 10.58
N ILE A 150 15.49 -11.97 10.19
CA ILE A 150 16.52 -12.50 11.10
C ILE A 150 17.58 -11.40 11.18
N PRO A 151 17.85 -10.78 12.34
CA PRO A 151 18.97 -9.89 12.51
C PRO A 151 20.28 -10.69 12.58
N HIS A 152 21.34 -10.16 11.97
CA HIS A 152 22.72 -10.65 12.13
C HIS A 152 23.25 -10.35 13.53
#